data_AF-F5XDM0-F1
#
_entry.id   AF-F5XDM0-F1
#
_cell.length_a   1.000
_cell.length_b   1.000
_cell.length_c   1.000
_cell.angle_alpha   90.00
_cell.angle_beta   90.00
_cell.angle_gamma   90.00
#
_symmetry.space_group_name_H-M   'P 1'
#
loop_
_entity.id
_entity.type
_entity.pdbx_description
1 polymer ?
#
loop_
_entity_poly.entity_id
_entity_poly.type
_entity_poly.pdbx_seq_one_letter_code
_entity_poly.pdbx_strand_id
1 'polypeptide(L)'
;MQFSDVGPLQVLVVGFDADARFDGLILEELERLITRGTIRVIDLRFVTCVDDGTVVEIELDALSEDERAGFGQVIDALRGLAGQPGGAVDGGTAGLGPAQLEALIAELQPGQSLGILLFEHTWATELKAAIRGVGGRMIAQGLLTPEAAVMIGAEVAAIAEAEATIELAAAVSGAAMLDAAAVVAAAEDVKAAAAVDAIRALIAAEIVADTAATMALESLVEAELISQAAYAAAAAEVLAVAEETDRALDALAAGQGSPES
;
A
#
# COMPACT_ATOMS: atom_id res chain seq x y z
N MET A 1 -31.77 -9.43 -25.77
CA MET A 1 -30.52 -9.18 -25.02
C MET A 1 -30.92 -8.70 -23.63
N GLN A 2 -30.40 -9.30 -22.55
CA GLN A 2 -30.62 -8.71 -21.22
C GLN A 2 -29.62 -7.56 -21.04
N PHE A 3 -30.01 -6.49 -20.34
CA PHE A 3 -29.14 -5.33 -20.13
C PHE A 3 -27.82 -5.70 -19.41
N SER A 4 -27.82 -6.82 -18.68
CA SER A 4 -26.63 -7.42 -18.05
C SER A 4 -25.56 -7.87 -19.04
N ASP A 5 -25.90 -8.07 -20.31
CA ASP A 5 -25.02 -8.61 -21.35
C ASP A 5 -24.43 -7.50 -22.24
N VAL A 6 -24.87 -6.25 -22.03
CA VAL A 6 -24.33 -5.08 -22.72
C VAL A 6 -22.99 -4.71 -22.11
N GLY A 7 -22.04 -4.32 -22.95
CA GLY A 7 -20.80 -3.67 -22.58
C GLY A 7 -21.03 -2.38 -21.76
N PRO A 8 -19.98 -1.84 -21.14
CA PRO A 8 -20.03 -0.53 -20.52
C PRO A 8 -20.49 0.52 -21.53
N LEU A 9 -21.40 1.40 -21.12
CA LEU A 9 -21.83 2.53 -21.95
C LEU A 9 -21.04 3.78 -21.58
N GLN A 10 -20.73 4.60 -22.57
CA GLN A 10 -20.04 5.87 -22.39
C GLN A 10 -20.73 6.97 -23.21
N VAL A 11 -20.92 8.12 -22.58
CA VAL A 11 -21.30 9.37 -23.25
C VAL A 11 -20.03 10.20 -23.44
N LEU A 12 -19.83 10.70 -24.65
CA LEU A 12 -18.77 11.63 -25.00
C LEU A 12 -19.41 12.93 -25.51
N VAL A 13 -19.02 14.06 -24.93
CA VAL A 13 -19.48 15.40 -25.33
C VAL A 13 -18.25 16.19 -25.79
N VAL A 14 -18.28 16.70 -27.01
CA VAL A 14 -17.14 17.36 -27.67
C VAL A 14 -17.57 18.70 -28.23
N GLY A 15 -16.92 19.79 -27.80
CA GLY A 15 -17.11 21.12 -28.37
C GLY A 15 -16.18 21.36 -29.56
N PHE A 16 -16.65 22.12 -30.54
CA PHE A 16 -15.91 22.56 -31.71
C PHE A 16 -16.03 24.08 -31.86
N ASP A 17 -14.89 24.74 -32.03
CA ASP A 17 -14.84 26.18 -32.29
C ASP A 17 -15.32 26.54 -33.70
N ALA A 18 -15.58 27.81 -33.95
CA ALA A 18 -16.14 28.30 -35.22
C ALA A 18 -15.21 28.08 -36.44
N ASP A 19 -13.90 27.92 -36.21
CA ASP A 19 -12.91 27.61 -37.25
C ASP A 19 -12.59 26.10 -37.35
N ALA A 20 -13.33 25.26 -36.61
CA ALA A 20 -13.18 23.81 -36.69
C ALA A 20 -13.44 23.30 -38.11
N ARG A 21 -12.60 22.35 -38.54
CA ARG A 21 -12.70 21.74 -39.86
C ARG A 21 -13.32 20.36 -39.75
N PHE A 22 -14.44 20.17 -40.44
CA PHE A 22 -15.13 18.88 -40.54
C PHE A 22 -14.71 18.18 -41.84
N ASP A 23 -13.50 17.62 -41.84
CA ASP A 23 -12.90 16.91 -42.98
C ASP A 23 -13.25 15.41 -43.04
N GLY A 24 -14.08 14.94 -42.09
CA GLY A 24 -14.54 13.55 -42.04
C GLY A 24 -13.66 12.61 -41.23
N LEU A 25 -12.49 13.06 -40.74
CA LEU A 25 -11.54 12.20 -40.02
C LEU A 25 -12.15 11.53 -38.77
N ILE A 26 -13.04 12.23 -38.06
CA ILE A 26 -13.74 11.69 -36.88
C ILE A 26 -14.67 10.53 -37.28
N LEU A 27 -15.43 10.69 -38.37
CA LEU A 27 -16.35 9.65 -38.85
C LEU A 27 -15.58 8.43 -39.35
N GLU A 28 -14.48 8.63 -40.09
CA GLU A 28 -13.63 7.54 -40.55
C GLU A 28 -13.07 6.71 -39.39
N GLU A 29 -12.65 7.36 -38.30
CA GLU A 29 -12.14 6.64 -37.13
C GLU A 29 -13.25 5.94 -36.34
N LEU A 30 -14.43 6.56 -36.21
CA LEU A 30 -15.61 5.90 -35.65
C LEU A 30 -15.97 4.64 -36.44
N GLU A 31 -16.02 4.71 -37.77
CA GLU A 31 -16.28 3.57 -38.64
C GLU A 31 -15.23 2.46 -38.46
N ARG A 32 -13.95 2.83 -38.31
CA ARG A 32 -12.87 1.88 -38.02
C ARG A 32 -13.11 1.13 -36.71
N LEU A 33 -13.49 1.84 -35.64
CA LEU A 33 -13.75 1.25 -34.32
C LEU A 33 -14.98 0.33 -34.34
N ILE A 34 -16.04 0.73 -35.04
CA ILE A 34 -17.25 -0.08 -35.25
C ILE A 34 -16.92 -1.34 -36.04
N THR A 35 -16.21 -1.21 -37.16
CA THR A 35 -15.84 -2.34 -38.04
C THR A 35 -14.96 -3.36 -37.33
N ARG A 36 -14.10 -2.90 -36.40
CA ARG A 36 -13.29 -3.78 -35.55
C ARG A 36 -14.09 -4.45 -34.43
N GLY A 37 -15.34 -4.06 -34.22
CA GLY A 37 -16.16 -4.54 -33.11
C GLY A 37 -15.65 -4.09 -31.74
N THR A 38 -14.88 -2.99 -31.68
CA THR A 38 -14.35 -2.44 -30.42
C THR A 38 -15.43 -1.64 -29.68
N ILE A 39 -16.21 -0.89 -30.45
CA ILE A 39 -17.36 -0.13 -29.95
C ILE A 39 -18.59 -0.40 -30.81
N ARG A 40 -19.75 -0.08 -30.27
CA ARG A 40 -21.01 0.03 -31.01
C ARG A 40 -21.64 1.38 -30.71
N VAL A 41 -21.89 2.19 -31.75
CA VAL A 41 -22.61 3.45 -31.60
C VAL A 41 -24.08 3.16 -31.32
N ILE A 42 -24.62 3.82 -30.30
CA ILE A 42 -26.01 3.70 -29.85
C ILE A 42 -26.80 4.93 -30.27
N ASP A 43 -26.23 6.11 -30.06
CA ASP A 43 -26.80 7.41 -30.45
C ASP A 43 -25.67 8.41 -30.77
N LEU A 44 -25.92 9.30 -31.72
CA LEU A 44 -25.01 10.38 -32.09
C LEU A 44 -25.82 11.61 -32.47
N ARG A 45 -25.51 12.73 -31.81
CA ARG A 45 -26.10 14.04 -32.07
C ARG A 45 -25.03 15.06 -32.35
N PHE A 46 -25.30 15.93 -33.29
CA PHE A 46 -24.43 17.03 -33.64
C PHE A 46 -25.24 18.31 -33.73
N VAL A 47 -24.82 19.31 -32.97
CA VAL A 47 -25.53 20.56 -32.74
C VAL A 47 -24.62 21.70 -33.20
N THR A 48 -25.10 22.58 -34.07
CA THR A 48 -24.35 23.76 -34.53
C THR A 48 -25.16 25.02 -34.32
N CYS A 49 -24.55 26.04 -33.71
CA CYS A 49 -25.12 27.39 -33.64
C CYS A 49 -24.74 28.14 -34.92
N VAL A 50 -25.74 28.57 -35.70
CA VAL A 50 -25.53 29.36 -36.93
C VAL A 50 -25.64 30.86 -36.65
N ASP A 51 -25.36 31.69 -37.66
CA ASP A 51 -25.13 33.15 -37.55
C ASP A 51 -26.24 33.96 -36.84
N ASP A 52 -27.48 33.46 -36.81
CA ASP A 52 -28.63 34.10 -36.16
C ASP A 52 -28.92 33.57 -34.75
N GLY A 53 -28.05 32.68 -34.23
CA GLY A 53 -28.28 31.95 -32.98
C GLY A 53 -29.23 30.76 -33.13
N THR A 54 -29.65 30.41 -34.35
CA THR A 54 -30.42 29.20 -34.61
C THR A 54 -29.53 27.98 -34.41
N VAL A 55 -30.08 26.97 -33.76
CA VAL A 55 -29.40 25.70 -33.53
C VAL A 55 -29.88 24.68 -34.57
N VAL A 56 -28.93 24.09 -35.31
CA VAL A 56 -29.19 23.00 -36.26
C VAL A 56 -28.73 21.69 -35.63
N GLU A 57 -29.61 20.70 -35.57
CA GLU A 57 -29.33 19.37 -35.03
C GLU A 57 -29.32 18.32 -36.14
N ILE A 58 -28.30 17.46 -36.13
CA ILE A 58 -28.22 16.25 -36.94
C ILE A 58 -28.16 15.06 -35.98
N GLU A 59 -29.16 14.19 -36.07
CA GLU A 59 -29.25 12.93 -35.32
C GLU A 59 -28.92 11.76 -36.26
N LEU A 60 -28.05 10.87 -35.80
CA LEU A 60 -27.66 9.66 -36.51
C LEU A 60 -28.00 8.45 -35.64
N ASP A 61 -29.21 7.93 -35.85
CA ASP A 61 -29.69 6.71 -35.22
C ASP A 61 -29.06 5.47 -35.89
N ALA A 62 -28.14 4.82 -35.18
CA ALA A 62 -27.49 3.60 -35.66
C ALA A 62 -28.24 2.31 -35.29
N LEU A 63 -29.38 2.40 -34.58
CA LEU A 63 -30.12 1.26 -34.06
C LEU A 63 -31.38 0.92 -34.86
N SER A 64 -31.60 -0.38 -35.07
CA SER A 64 -32.90 -0.88 -35.52
C SER A 64 -33.99 -0.69 -34.46
N GLU A 65 -35.27 -0.76 -34.87
CA GLU A 65 -36.41 -0.54 -33.97
C GLU A 65 -36.47 -1.55 -32.80
N ASP A 66 -36.08 -2.80 -33.05
CA ASP A 66 -35.98 -3.85 -32.03
C ASP A 66 -34.85 -3.60 -31.03
N GLU A 67 -33.72 -3.05 -31.47
CA GLU A 67 -32.57 -2.73 -30.62
C GLU A 67 -32.83 -1.49 -29.78
N ARG A 68 -33.54 -0.51 -30.36
CA ARG A 68 -34.01 0.68 -29.64
C ARG A 68 -34.88 0.33 -28.45
N ALA A 69 -35.70 -0.72 -28.52
CA ALA A 69 -36.49 -1.19 -27.38
C ALA A 69 -35.61 -1.69 -26.22
N GLY A 70 -34.44 -2.27 -26.51
CA GLY A 70 -33.47 -2.74 -25.51
C GLY A 70 -32.66 -1.62 -24.85
N PHE A 71 -32.36 -0.55 -25.60
CA PHE A 71 -31.65 0.63 -25.11
C PHE A 71 -32.58 1.78 -24.72
N GLY A 72 -33.89 1.61 -24.88
CA GLY A 72 -34.89 2.67 -24.81
C GLY A 72 -34.78 3.52 -23.56
N GLN A 73 -34.62 2.91 -22.38
CA GLN A 73 -34.45 3.64 -21.13
C GLN A 73 -33.18 4.51 -21.07
N VAL A 74 -32.07 4.07 -21.68
CA VAL A 74 -30.82 4.84 -21.72
C VAL A 74 -30.88 5.92 -22.80
N ILE A 75 -31.48 5.63 -23.95
CA ILE A 75 -31.69 6.63 -25.00
C ILE A 75 -32.71 7.68 -24.53
N ASP A 76 -33.76 7.27 -23.81
CA ASP A 76 -34.75 8.16 -23.21
C ASP A 76 -34.13 9.02 -22.11
N ALA A 77 -33.20 8.46 -21.32
CA ALA A 77 -32.40 9.23 -20.36
C ALA A 77 -31.50 10.26 -21.04
N LEU A 78 -30.89 9.94 -22.20
CA LEU A 78 -30.10 10.86 -23.00
C LEU A 78 -30.92 11.93 -23.74
N ARG A 79 -32.06 11.54 -24.32
CA ARG A 79 -33.08 12.49 -24.79
C ARG A 79 -33.58 13.36 -23.64
N GLY A 80 -33.57 12.79 -22.45
CA GLY A 80 -33.76 13.46 -21.19
C GLY A 80 -32.75 14.58 -20.96
N LEU A 81 -31.49 14.34 -21.34
CA LEU A 81 -30.42 15.32 -21.24
C LEU A 81 -30.57 16.50 -22.22
N ALA A 82 -31.35 16.33 -23.29
CA ALA A 82 -31.51 17.28 -24.39
C ALA A 82 -32.93 17.92 -24.46
N GLY A 83 -33.63 18.02 -23.33
CA GLY A 83 -34.89 18.79 -23.24
C GLY A 83 -36.20 18.01 -23.24
N GLN A 84 -36.22 16.69 -22.98
CA GLN A 84 -37.44 15.95 -22.62
C GLN A 84 -37.34 15.40 -21.18
N PRO A 85 -38.42 15.08 -20.47
CA PRO A 85 -38.30 14.53 -19.12
C PRO A 85 -37.88 13.05 -19.16
N GLY A 86 -36.58 12.77 -19.03
CA GLY A 86 -35.99 11.43 -19.02
C GLY A 86 -34.82 11.33 -18.04
N GLY A 87 -34.74 10.24 -17.28
CA GLY A 87 -34.05 10.12 -15.99
C GLY A 87 -32.53 10.33 -15.97
N ALA A 88 -32.02 10.71 -14.79
CA ALA A 88 -30.60 10.91 -14.52
C ALA A 88 -29.80 9.60 -14.58
N VAL A 89 -28.68 9.61 -15.31
CA VAL A 89 -27.68 8.54 -15.31
C VAL A 89 -26.49 9.00 -14.48
N ASP A 90 -26.40 8.49 -13.25
CA ASP A 90 -25.29 8.76 -12.32
C ASP A 90 -24.16 7.73 -12.54
N GLY A 91 -23.70 7.65 -13.78
CA GLY A 91 -22.77 6.61 -14.26
C GLY A 91 -21.56 7.22 -14.95
N GLY A 92 -20.60 7.72 -14.16
CA GLY A 92 -19.24 8.04 -14.62
C GLY A 92 -19.08 9.19 -15.61
N THR A 93 -20.15 9.73 -16.18
CA THR A 93 -20.15 11.06 -16.81
C THR A 93 -20.00 12.07 -15.68
N ALA A 94 -18.85 12.73 -15.58
CA ALA A 94 -18.57 13.72 -14.55
C ALA A 94 -19.62 14.85 -14.51
N GLY A 95 -20.74 14.65 -13.78
CA GLY A 95 -21.72 15.68 -13.49
C GLY A 95 -22.52 16.24 -14.67
N LEU A 96 -22.50 15.63 -15.86
CA LEU A 96 -23.26 16.10 -17.02
C LEU A 96 -24.68 15.54 -17.00
N GLY A 97 -25.53 16.12 -16.14
CA GLY A 97 -26.99 15.92 -16.19
C GLY A 97 -27.66 16.77 -17.29
N PRO A 98 -28.99 16.64 -17.45
CA PRO A 98 -29.71 17.37 -18.49
C PRO A 98 -29.49 18.87 -18.48
N ALA A 99 -29.57 19.45 -17.28
CA ALA A 99 -29.43 20.88 -17.09
C ALA A 99 -28.03 21.40 -17.50
N GLN A 100 -26.96 20.60 -17.27
CA GLN A 100 -25.61 20.96 -17.70
C GLN A 100 -25.48 20.93 -19.23
N LEU A 101 -26.09 19.94 -19.89
CA LEU A 101 -26.02 19.84 -21.35
C LEU A 101 -26.83 20.95 -22.02
N GLU A 102 -28.03 21.25 -21.51
CA GLU A 102 -28.83 22.38 -21.98
C GLU A 102 -28.09 23.72 -21.82
N ALA A 103 -27.43 23.93 -20.68
CA ALA A 103 -26.61 25.12 -20.46
C ALA A 103 -25.47 25.21 -21.48
N LEU A 104 -24.79 24.09 -21.77
CA LEU A 104 -23.69 24.06 -22.74
C LEU A 104 -24.17 24.38 -24.17
N ILE A 105 -25.34 23.87 -24.57
CA ILE A 105 -25.95 24.19 -25.87
C ILE A 105 -26.34 25.67 -25.94
N ALA A 106 -26.92 26.22 -24.86
CA ALA A 106 -27.31 27.62 -24.79
C ALA A 106 -26.12 28.60 -24.82
N GLU A 107 -24.93 28.14 -24.45
CA GLU A 107 -23.69 28.92 -24.47
C GLU A 107 -22.97 28.91 -25.84
N LEU A 108 -23.43 28.10 -26.80
CA LEU A 108 -22.82 28.04 -28.13
C LEU A 108 -22.90 29.40 -28.86
N GLN A 109 -21.74 29.90 -29.28
CA GLN A 109 -21.62 31.08 -30.11
C GLN A 109 -21.81 30.72 -31.60
N PRO A 110 -22.18 31.70 -32.45
CA PRO A 110 -22.27 31.48 -33.89
C PRO A 110 -21.02 30.83 -34.49
N GLY A 111 -21.22 29.77 -35.27
CA GLY A 111 -20.19 28.92 -35.85
C GLY A 111 -19.73 27.77 -34.95
N GLN A 112 -19.93 27.84 -33.63
CA GLN A 112 -19.55 26.75 -32.73
C GLN A 112 -20.50 25.55 -32.83
N SER A 113 -19.95 24.37 -32.56
CA SER A 113 -20.71 23.12 -32.58
C SER A 113 -20.43 22.25 -31.37
N LEU A 114 -21.35 21.32 -31.10
CA LEU A 114 -21.28 20.34 -30.03
C LEU A 114 -21.65 18.97 -30.59
N GLY A 115 -20.77 17.99 -30.43
CA GLY A 115 -21.03 16.57 -30.72
C GLY A 115 -21.31 15.80 -29.44
N ILE A 116 -22.35 14.97 -29.44
CA ILE A 116 -22.72 14.10 -28.32
C ILE A 116 -22.82 12.67 -28.86
N LEU A 117 -22.01 11.77 -28.32
CA LEU A 117 -21.93 10.38 -28.76
C LEU A 117 -22.22 9.45 -27.57
N LEU A 118 -23.20 8.57 -27.72
CA LEU A 118 -23.39 7.40 -26.85
C LEU A 118 -22.92 6.16 -27.58
N PHE A 119 -22.03 5.40 -26.93
CA PHE A 119 -21.56 4.14 -27.47
C PHE A 119 -21.32 3.10 -26.39
N GLU A 120 -21.40 1.84 -26.80
CA GLU A 120 -21.06 0.66 -26.01
C GLU A 120 -19.62 0.24 -26.27
N HIS A 121 -18.90 -0.09 -25.20
CA HIS A 121 -17.59 -0.76 -25.23
C HIS A 121 -17.78 -2.28 -25.41
N THR A 122 -18.00 -2.72 -26.66
CA THR A 122 -18.35 -4.11 -26.99
C THR A 122 -17.24 -5.12 -26.66
N TRP A 123 -15.98 -4.69 -26.64
CA TRP A 123 -14.85 -5.54 -26.23
C TRP A 123 -15.03 -6.13 -24.81
N ALA A 124 -15.73 -5.42 -23.93
CA ALA A 124 -15.89 -5.82 -22.54
C ALA A 124 -17.01 -6.85 -22.33
N THR A 125 -17.84 -7.10 -23.33
CA THR A 125 -18.97 -8.03 -23.24
C THR A 125 -18.48 -9.45 -22.95
N GLU A 126 -17.57 -9.97 -23.77
CA GLU A 126 -17.00 -11.30 -23.59
C GLU A 126 -16.14 -11.40 -22.33
N LEU A 127 -15.42 -10.34 -21.95
CA LEU A 127 -14.66 -10.30 -20.71
C LEU A 127 -15.58 -10.41 -19.48
N LYS A 128 -16.71 -9.68 -19.46
CA LYS A 128 -17.71 -9.79 -18.38
C LYS A 128 -18.27 -11.21 -18.32
N ALA A 129 -18.57 -11.82 -19.47
CA ALA A 129 -19.06 -13.19 -19.53
C ALA A 129 -18.04 -14.18 -18.95
N ALA A 130 -16.76 -14.04 -19.30
CA ALA A 130 -15.67 -14.87 -18.78
C ALA A 130 -15.48 -14.70 -17.26
N ILE A 131 -15.49 -13.46 -16.75
CA ILE A 131 -15.41 -13.17 -15.30
C ILE A 131 -16.56 -13.83 -14.56
N ARG A 132 -17.80 -13.70 -15.07
CA ARG A 132 -18.97 -14.37 -14.48
C ARG A 132 -18.87 -15.89 -14.56
N GLY A 133 -18.32 -16.43 -15.63
CA GLY A 133 -18.11 -17.86 -15.84
C GLY A 133 -17.26 -18.52 -14.76
N VAL A 134 -16.35 -17.76 -14.14
CA VAL A 134 -15.53 -18.22 -13.00
C VAL A 134 -16.09 -17.80 -11.63
N GLY A 135 -17.34 -17.32 -11.58
CA GLY A 135 -18.01 -16.86 -10.36
C GLY A 135 -17.61 -15.45 -9.91
N GLY A 136 -16.87 -14.71 -10.72
CA GLY A 136 -16.52 -13.31 -10.48
C GLY A 136 -17.70 -12.37 -10.76
N ARG A 137 -17.67 -11.19 -10.14
CA ARG A 137 -18.60 -10.08 -10.45
C ARG A 137 -17.84 -8.77 -10.48
N MET A 138 -18.20 -7.89 -11.42
CA MET A 138 -17.66 -6.53 -11.47
C MET A 138 -18.17 -5.75 -10.24
N ILE A 139 -17.26 -5.17 -9.45
CA ILE A 139 -17.60 -4.41 -8.25
C ILE A 139 -17.67 -2.91 -8.54
N ALA A 140 -16.72 -2.38 -9.31
CA ALA A 140 -16.66 -0.98 -9.70
C ALA A 140 -16.07 -0.86 -11.10
N GLN A 141 -16.47 0.19 -11.83
CA GLN A 141 -15.94 0.51 -13.14
C GLN A 141 -16.01 2.02 -13.38
N GLY A 142 -14.97 2.58 -14.01
CA GLY A 142 -14.92 3.99 -14.43
C GLY A 142 -13.83 4.20 -15.47
N LEU A 143 -13.79 5.39 -16.05
CA LEU A 143 -12.70 5.84 -16.93
C LEU A 143 -11.80 6.79 -16.15
N LEU A 144 -10.49 6.61 -16.28
CA LEU A 144 -9.50 7.53 -15.75
C LEU A 144 -8.99 8.38 -16.91
N THR A 145 -9.01 9.70 -16.75
CA THR A 145 -8.30 10.57 -17.68
C THR A 145 -6.79 10.41 -17.44
N PRO A 146 -5.93 10.68 -18.43
CA PRO A 146 -4.48 10.63 -18.25
C PRO A 146 -4.00 11.47 -17.06
N GLU A 147 -4.59 12.65 -16.85
CA GLU A 147 -4.28 13.55 -15.75
C GLU A 147 -4.66 12.93 -14.40
N ALA A 148 -5.86 12.34 -14.32
CA ALA A 148 -6.30 11.63 -13.13
C ALA A 148 -5.43 10.39 -12.83
N ALA A 149 -4.99 9.68 -13.88
CA ALA A 149 -4.11 8.52 -13.74
C ALA A 149 -2.72 8.91 -13.20
N VAL A 150 -2.15 10.04 -13.63
CA VAL A 150 -0.88 10.57 -13.10
C VAL A 150 -1.02 10.96 -11.63
N MET A 151 -2.13 11.60 -11.24
CA MET A 151 -2.38 11.96 -9.84
C MET A 151 -2.49 10.74 -8.94
N ILE A 152 -3.24 9.71 -9.36
CA ILE A 152 -3.33 8.43 -8.63
C ILE A 152 -1.95 7.78 -8.55
N GLY A 153 -1.17 7.77 -9.64
CA GLY A 153 0.19 7.24 -9.64
C GLY A 153 1.12 7.96 -8.66
N ALA A 154 1.03 9.28 -8.57
CA ALA A 154 1.79 10.09 -7.63
C ALA A 154 1.38 9.83 -6.17
N GLU A 155 0.09 9.70 -5.90
CA GLU A 155 -0.42 9.37 -4.56
C GLU A 155 0.00 7.96 -4.13
N VAL A 156 -0.10 6.97 -5.02
CA VAL A 156 0.32 5.59 -4.76
C VAL A 156 1.84 5.52 -4.54
N ALA A 157 2.63 6.25 -5.32
CA ALA A 157 4.08 6.33 -5.14
C ALA A 157 4.45 6.98 -3.79
N ALA A 158 3.77 8.05 -3.39
CA ALA A 158 4.00 8.72 -2.11
C ALA A 158 3.66 7.81 -0.91
N ILE A 159 2.59 7.03 -1.01
CA ILE A 159 2.23 6.02 0.00
C ILE A 159 3.32 4.95 0.11
N ALA A 160 3.80 4.42 -1.01
CA ALA A 160 4.85 3.40 -1.02
C ALA A 160 6.19 3.93 -0.44
N GLU A 161 6.57 5.17 -0.75
CA GLU A 161 7.77 5.80 -0.17
C GLU A 161 7.65 6.02 1.34
N ALA A 162 6.47 6.41 1.82
CA ALA A 162 6.21 6.57 3.25
C ALA A 162 6.31 5.24 3.99
N GLU A 163 5.72 4.17 3.45
CA GLU A 163 5.81 2.82 4.03
C GLU A 163 7.25 2.31 4.08
N ALA A 164 8.02 2.47 3.00
CA ALA A 164 9.43 2.08 2.96
C ALA A 164 10.28 2.84 3.99
N THR A 165 9.98 4.12 4.22
CA THR A 165 10.67 4.93 5.24
C THR A 165 10.36 4.45 6.65
N ILE A 166 9.09 4.09 6.92
CA ILE A 166 8.67 3.54 8.21
C ILE A 166 9.34 2.19 8.47
N GLU A 167 9.40 1.31 7.48
CA GLU A 167 10.07 0.01 7.58
C GLU A 167 11.56 0.15 7.87
N LEU A 168 12.25 1.06 7.18
CA LEU A 168 13.65 1.37 7.44
C LEU A 168 13.87 1.92 8.85
N ALA A 169 13.01 2.84 9.31
CA ALA A 169 13.11 3.41 10.66
C ALA A 169 12.87 2.34 11.75
N ALA A 170 11.93 1.43 11.54
CA ALA A 170 11.68 0.30 12.43
C ALA A 170 12.89 -0.66 12.49
N ALA A 171 13.51 -0.96 11.33
CA ALA A 171 14.71 -1.78 11.27
C ALA A 171 15.90 -1.15 12.02
N VAL A 172 16.13 0.15 11.86
CA VAL A 172 17.18 0.89 12.58
C VAL A 172 16.91 0.92 14.09
N SER A 173 15.66 1.14 14.50
CA SER A 173 15.29 1.12 15.92
C SER A 173 15.48 -0.26 16.54
N GLY A 174 15.12 -1.33 15.82
CA GLY A 174 15.35 -2.71 16.25
C GLY A 174 16.84 -3.04 16.41
N ALA A 175 17.68 -2.60 15.47
CA ALA A 175 19.13 -2.75 15.58
C ALA A 175 19.71 -2.00 16.80
N ALA A 176 19.29 -0.76 17.02
CA ALA A 176 19.72 0.03 18.18
C ALA A 176 19.29 -0.60 19.52
N MET A 177 18.09 -1.20 19.58
CA MET A 177 17.64 -1.94 20.76
C MET A 177 18.48 -3.19 21.03
N LEU A 178 18.88 -3.93 19.99
CA LEU A 178 19.77 -5.08 20.12
C LEU A 178 21.15 -4.68 20.62
N ASP A 179 21.73 -3.60 20.07
CA ASP A 179 23.02 -3.07 20.54
C ASP A 179 22.94 -2.62 22.01
N ALA A 180 21.87 -1.91 22.38
CA ALA A 180 21.65 -1.51 23.77
C ALA A 180 21.50 -2.73 24.70
N ALA A 181 20.77 -3.76 24.29
CA ALA A 181 20.63 -5.00 25.06
C ALA A 181 21.98 -5.72 25.24
N ALA A 182 22.83 -5.75 24.20
CA ALA A 182 24.16 -6.32 24.27
C ALA A 182 25.08 -5.55 25.24
N VAL A 183 25.01 -4.20 25.24
CA VAL A 183 25.76 -3.36 26.19
C VAL A 183 25.32 -3.61 27.63
N VAL A 184 24.01 -3.74 27.88
CA VAL A 184 23.49 -4.04 29.22
C VAL A 184 23.97 -5.42 29.69
N ALA A 185 23.91 -6.44 28.83
CA ALA A 185 24.40 -7.77 29.15
C ALA A 185 25.91 -7.76 29.51
N ALA A 186 26.72 -7.07 28.71
CA ALA A 186 28.15 -6.93 29.00
C ALA A 186 28.44 -6.20 30.32
N ALA A 187 27.61 -5.22 30.70
CA ALA A 187 27.76 -4.49 31.96
C ALA A 187 27.44 -5.37 33.18
N GLU A 188 26.39 -6.21 33.09
CA GLU A 188 26.07 -7.19 34.15
C GLU A 188 27.18 -8.23 34.32
N ASP A 189 27.78 -8.72 33.22
CA ASP A 189 28.94 -9.62 33.29
C ASP A 189 30.14 -8.98 34.01
N VAL A 190 30.42 -7.70 33.74
CA VAL A 190 31.50 -6.96 34.41
C VAL A 190 31.19 -6.77 35.90
N LYS A 191 29.95 -6.45 36.25
CA LYS A 191 29.50 -6.28 37.64
C LYS A 191 29.59 -7.59 38.42
N ALA A 192 29.23 -8.70 37.79
CA ALA A 192 29.41 -10.05 38.34
C ALA A 192 30.88 -10.35 38.64
N ALA A 193 31.78 -10.09 37.67
CA ALA A 193 33.22 -10.27 37.85
C ALA A 193 33.78 -9.40 38.98
N ALA A 194 33.39 -8.13 39.05
CA ALA A 194 33.82 -7.21 40.11
C ALA A 194 33.34 -7.63 41.51
N ALA A 195 32.13 -8.20 41.63
CA ALA A 195 31.62 -8.73 42.89
C ALA A 195 32.43 -9.94 43.36
N VAL A 196 32.78 -10.85 42.44
CA VAL A 196 33.64 -12.00 42.72
C VAL A 196 35.04 -11.54 43.17
N ASP A 197 35.65 -10.59 42.45
CA ASP A 197 36.98 -10.07 42.80
C ASP A 197 36.99 -9.32 44.14
N ALA A 198 35.92 -8.61 44.48
CA ALA A 198 35.77 -7.97 45.78
C ALA A 198 35.70 -9.01 46.92
N ILE A 199 34.95 -10.11 46.74
CA ILE A 199 34.90 -11.21 47.70
C ILE A 199 36.29 -11.83 47.86
N ARG A 200 37.02 -12.09 46.76
CA ARG A 200 38.39 -12.61 46.80
C ARG A 200 39.34 -11.68 47.56
N ALA A 201 39.27 -10.38 47.33
CA ALA A 201 40.11 -9.41 48.03
C ALA A 201 39.86 -9.40 49.55
N LEU A 202 38.61 -9.62 49.98
CA LEU A 202 38.26 -9.74 51.40
C LEU A 202 38.78 -11.03 52.04
N ILE A 203 38.76 -12.15 51.31
CA ILE A 203 39.38 -13.42 51.75
C ILE A 203 40.89 -13.24 51.90
N ALA A 204 41.56 -12.69 50.88
CA ALA A 204 43.01 -12.48 50.88
C ALA A 204 43.48 -11.53 52.01
N ALA A 205 42.61 -10.63 52.46
CA ALA A 205 42.85 -9.76 53.61
C ALA A 205 42.49 -10.40 54.96
N GLU A 206 42.07 -11.68 54.98
CA GLU A 206 41.58 -12.44 56.14
C GLU A 206 40.40 -11.78 56.86
N ILE A 207 39.64 -10.91 56.18
CA ILE A 207 38.50 -10.19 56.75
C ILE A 207 37.27 -11.10 56.84
N VAL A 208 37.14 -12.05 55.91
CA VAL A 208 36.03 -13.00 55.82
C VAL A 208 36.60 -14.41 55.68
N ALA A 209 36.04 -15.37 56.42
CA ALA A 209 36.41 -16.78 56.30
C ALA A 209 35.93 -17.40 54.98
N ASP A 210 36.67 -18.38 54.46
CA ASP A 210 36.38 -19.05 53.18
C ASP A 210 34.94 -19.57 53.08
N THR A 211 34.42 -20.14 54.18
CA THR A 211 33.03 -20.64 54.25
C THR A 211 31.99 -19.55 54.09
N ALA A 212 32.23 -18.36 54.64
CA ALA A 212 31.34 -17.21 54.50
C ALA A 212 31.41 -16.62 53.09
N ALA A 213 32.56 -16.72 52.41
CA ALA A 213 32.70 -16.31 51.02
C ALA A 213 31.96 -17.24 50.05
N THR A 214 32.01 -18.56 50.26
CA THR A 214 31.24 -19.53 49.46
C THR A 214 29.73 -19.26 49.58
N MET A 215 29.24 -19.01 50.80
CA MET A 215 27.82 -18.67 51.02
C MET A 215 27.42 -17.34 50.36
N ALA A 216 28.32 -16.35 50.33
CA ALA A 216 28.08 -15.09 49.66
C ALA A 216 27.97 -15.27 48.13
N LEU A 217 28.85 -16.09 47.54
CA LEU A 217 28.78 -16.45 46.12
C LEU A 217 27.51 -17.23 45.78
N GLU A 218 27.07 -18.16 46.63
CA GLU A 218 25.80 -18.88 46.46
C GLU A 218 24.59 -17.94 46.51
N SER A 219 24.60 -16.97 47.43
CA SER A 219 23.54 -15.96 47.55
C SER A 219 23.46 -15.06 46.31
N LEU A 220 24.60 -14.76 45.67
CA LEU A 220 24.64 -13.99 44.42
C LEU A 220 24.05 -14.77 43.24
N VAL A 221 24.22 -16.09 43.21
CA VAL A 221 23.60 -16.96 42.18
C VAL A 221 22.11 -17.09 42.40
N GLU A 222 21.67 -17.25 43.65
CA GLU A 222 20.25 -17.36 44.01
C GLU A 222 19.50 -16.06 43.72
N ALA A 223 20.16 -14.92 43.90
CA ALA A 223 19.65 -13.61 43.49
C ALA A 223 19.74 -13.35 41.96
N GLU A 224 20.19 -14.33 41.17
CA GLU A 224 20.43 -14.24 39.72
C GLU A 224 21.40 -13.12 39.31
N LEU A 225 22.24 -12.64 40.23
CA LEU A 225 23.19 -11.55 39.99
C LEU A 225 24.47 -12.03 39.29
N ILE A 226 24.78 -13.32 39.37
CA ILE A 226 25.87 -13.96 38.64
C ILE A 226 25.38 -15.28 38.04
N SER A 227 25.90 -15.67 36.87
CA SER A 227 25.52 -16.93 36.24
C SER A 227 26.09 -18.14 36.99
N GLN A 228 25.41 -19.30 36.89
CA GLN A 228 25.91 -20.58 37.41
C GLN A 228 27.30 -20.95 36.85
N ALA A 229 27.59 -20.55 35.61
CA ALA A 229 28.91 -20.75 35.01
C ALA A 229 29.98 -19.83 35.64
N ALA A 230 29.65 -18.57 35.92
CA ALA A 230 30.55 -17.64 36.59
C ALA A 230 30.84 -18.07 38.05
N TYR A 231 29.83 -18.58 38.75
CA TYR A 231 30.00 -19.19 40.07
C TYR A 231 30.89 -20.42 40.04
N ALA A 232 30.66 -21.35 39.10
CA ALA A 232 31.46 -22.57 38.99
C ALA A 232 32.94 -22.29 38.68
N ALA A 233 33.22 -21.31 37.82
CA ALA A 233 34.60 -20.87 37.53
C ALA A 233 35.26 -20.23 38.76
N ALA A 234 34.53 -19.36 39.48
CA ALA A 234 35.03 -18.71 40.68
C ALA A 234 35.31 -19.72 41.81
N ALA A 235 34.41 -20.68 42.03
CA ALA A 235 34.54 -21.71 43.05
C ALA A 235 35.72 -22.66 42.77
N ALA A 236 35.96 -23.03 41.50
CA ALA A 236 37.07 -23.88 41.11
C ALA A 236 38.43 -23.21 41.37
N GLU A 237 38.57 -21.91 41.10
CA GLU A 237 39.80 -21.16 41.37
C GLU A 237 40.05 -20.96 42.88
N VAL A 238 39.01 -20.71 43.69
CA VAL A 238 39.14 -20.62 45.15
C VAL A 238 39.65 -21.94 45.73
N LEU A 239 39.11 -23.06 45.26
CA LEU A 239 39.59 -24.39 45.66
C LEU A 239 41.06 -24.60 45.27
N ALA A 240 41.47 -24.17 44.07
CA ALA A 240 42.84 -24.30 43.60
C ALA A 240 43.83 -23.47 44.44
N VAL A 241 43.45 -22.26 44.84
CA VAL A 241 44.28 -21.40 45.72
C VAL A 241 44.38 -22.00 47.14
N ALA A 242 43.29 -22.56 47.66
CA ALA A 242 43.32 -23.27 48.94
C ALA A 242 44.27 -24.48 48.91
N GLU A 243 44.20 -25.29 47.84
CA GLU A 243 45.11 -26.42 47.63
C GLU A 243 46.57 -25.99 47.47
N GLU A 244 46.84 -24.85 46.83
CA GLU A 244 48.19 -24.31 46.70
C GLU A 244 48.75 -23.81 48.03
N THR A 245 47.89 -23.18 48.84
CA THR A 245 48.24 -22.71 50.18
C THR A 245 48.54 -23.88 51.12
N ASP A 246 47.72 -24.93 51.07
CA ASP A 246 47.92 -26.14 51.87
C ASP A 246 49.23 -26.86 51.48
N ARG A 247 49.51 -26.98 50.18
CA ARG A 247 50.80 -27.48 49.66
C ARG A 247 52.00 -26.64 50.13
N ALA A 248 51.87 -25.32 50.17
CA ALA A 248 52.93 -24.43 50.64
C ALA A 248 53.18 -24.59 52.16
N LEU A 249 52.12 -24.77 52.94
CA LEU A 249 52.19 -25.04 54.39
C LEU A 249 52.85 -26.40 54.69
N ASP A 250 52.46 -27.45 53.96
CA ASP A 250 53.06 -28.78 54.08
C ASP A 250 54.56 -28.76 53.74
N ALA A 251 54.96 -28.02 52.71
CA ALA A 251 56.36 -27.85 52.33
C ALA A 251 57.18 -27.11 53.41
N LEU A 252 56.59 -26.09 54.05
CA LEU A 252 57.20 -25.38 55.17
C LEU A 252 57.34 -26.29 56.41
N ALA A 253 56.35 -27.12 56.70
CA ALA A 253 56.39 -28.08 57.80
C ALA A 253 57.46 -29.17 57.58
N ALA A 254 57.61 -29.66 56.34
CA ALA A 254 58.66 -30.60 55.97
C ALA A 254 60.07 -29.99 56.05
N GLY A 255 60.21 -28.69 55.77
CA GLY A 255 61.49 -27.96 55.85
C GLY A 255 62.00 -27.70 57.27
N GLN A 256 61.14 -27.73 58.29
CA GLN A 256 61.53 -27.56 59.70
C GLN A 256 61.88 -28.89 60.41
N GLY A 257 61.85 -30.02 59.70
CA GLY A 257 62.07 -31.37 60.22
C GLY A 257 63.45 -31.98 60.01
N SER A 258 64.50 -31.20 59.71
CA SER A 258 65.89 -31.70 59.70
C SER A 258 66.65 -31.22 60.93
N PRO A 259 66.97 -32.09 61.91
CA PRO A 259 67.91 -31.76 62.96
C PRO A 259 69.34 -31.86 62.41
N GLU A 260 70.09 -30.77 62.44
CA GLU A 260 71.56 -30.85 62.38
C GLU A 260 72.03 -31.68 63.59
N SER A 261 72.66 -32.79 63.27
CA SER A 261 73.51 -33.63 64.12
C SER A 261 74.77 -32.91 64.58
#